data_AF-A0A9J6EWW5-F1
#
_entry.id   AF-A0A9J6EWW5-F1
#
_cell.length_a   1.000
_cell.length_b   1.000
_cell.length_c   1.000
_cell.angle_alpha   90.00
_cell.angle_beta   90.00
_cell.angle_gamma   90.00
#
_symmetry.space_group_name_H-M   'P 1'
#
loop_
_entity.id
_entity.type
_entity.pdbx_description
1 polymer ?
#
loop_
_entity_poly.entity_id
_entity_poly.type
_entity_poly.pdbx_seq_one_letter_code
_entity_poly.pdbx_strand_id
1 'polypeptide(L)'
;MKCYTREVLLLQDKKRKNTEEEQAILDMYAEMRKKSRFEGSSGSEDEEEEDVDVENFDAEDQEQLDENEEEGGDERRGITYQIAKNKGLTAKRKKEYRNPRVRHKMKYRKAKISRKGQVREVRTELQKYGGELSGIRAGVTRSIKMK
;
A
#
# COMPACT_ATOMS: atom_id res chain seq x y z
N MET A 1 -45.70 -13.43 21.68
CA MET A 1 -44.69 -12.99 22.67
C MET A 1 -43.96 -11.79 22.08
N LYS A 2 -43.57 -10.86 22.95
CA LYS A 2 -43.33 -9.43 22.67
C LYS A 2 -42.20 -9.16 21.66
N CYS A 3 -42.47 -8.20 20.78
CA CYS A 3 -41.51 -7.49 19.94
C CYS A 3 -40.53 -6.72 20.83
N TYR A 4 -39.22 -6.94 20.69
CA TYR A 4 -38.19 -6.03 21.21
C TYR A 4 -37.01 -5.99 20.23
N THR A 5 -37.11 -5.02 19.30
CA THR A 5 -36.06 -4.08 18.90
C THR A 5 -34.59 -4.54 18.99
N ARG A 6 -34.05 -5.00 17.85
CA ARG A 6 -32.61 -4.99 17.56
C ARG A 6 -32.00 -3.56 17.57
N GLU A 7 -32.85 -2.54 17.63
CA GLU A 7 -32.48 -1.13 17.79
C GLU A 7 -32.01 -0.74 19.20
N VAL A 8 -32.24 -1.56 20.24
CA VAL A 8 -31.84 -1.19 21.62
C VAL A 8 -30.36 -1.47 21.90
N LEU A 9 -29.68 -2.28 21.09
CA LEU A 9 -28.26 -2.61 21.29
C LEU A 9 -27.27 -1.76 20.48
N LEU A 10 -27.73 -0.89 19.57
CA LEU A 10 -26.84 -0.11 18.67
C LEU A 10 -26.66 1.37 19.10
N LEU A 11 -27.09 1.73 20.31
CA LEU A 11 -26.95 3.09 20.86
C LEU A 11 -25.96 3.20 22.04
N GLN A 12 -25.30 2.11 22.43
CA GLN A 12 -24.28 2.11 23.50
C GLN A 12 -22.82 2.09 23.01
N ASP A 13 -22.56 2.12 21.70
CA ASP A 13 -21.19 2.20 21.13
C ASP A 13 -20.76 3.63 20.77
N LYS A 14 -21.35 4.63 21.44
CA LYS A 14 -20.86 6.03 21.35
C LYS A 14 -19.74 6.22 22.37
N LYS A 15 -18.51 5.92 21.93
CA LYS A 15 -17.22 6.29 22.55
C LYS A 15 -17.02 5.80 23.98
N ARG A 16 -16.58 4.54 24.15
CA ARG A 16 -15.83 4.15 25.36
C ARG A 16 -14.64 5.09 25.48
N LYS A 17 -14.47 5.77 26.62
CA LYS A 17 -13.24 6.52 26.89
C LYS A 17 -12.11 5.50 27.00
N ASN A 18 -10.98 5.77 26.34
CA ASN A 18 -9.82 4.89 26.43
C ASN A 18 -9.37 4.77 27.88
N THR A 19 -9.01 3.56 28.31
CA THR A 19 -8.41 3.35 29.63
C THR A 19 -7.07 4.10 29.73
N GLU A 20 -6.60 4.33 30.95
CA GLU A 20 -5.31 5.03 31.17
C GLU A 20 -4.14 4.27 30.52
N GLU A 21 -4.20 2.94 30.52
CA GLU A 21 -3.23 2.06 29.84
C GLU A 21 -3.28 2.21 28.31
N GLU A 22 -4.47 2.27 27.72
CA GLU A 22 -4.64 2.48 26.27
C GLU A 22 -4.12 3.86 25.83
N GLN A 23 -4.28 4.89 26.69
CA GLN A 23 -3.75 6.22 26.44
C GLN A 23 -2.22 6.26 26.55
N ALA A 24 -1.65 5.62 27.59
CA ALA A 24 -0.20 5.53 27.77
C ALA A 24 0.49 4.82 26.58
N ILE A 25 -0.13 3.77 26.04
CA ILE A 25 0.37 3.08 24.85
C ILE A 25 0.33 4.01 23.62
N LEU A 26 -0.77 4.75 23.41
CA LEU A 26 -0.90 5.69 22.29
C LEU A 26 0.13 6.83 22.36
N ASP A 27 0.37 7.36 23.56
CA ASP A 27 1.35 8.42 23.79
C ASP A 27 2.78 7.92 23.52
N MET A 28 3.12 6.71 23.96
CA MET A 28 4.41 6.07 23.64
C MET A 28 4.63 5.96 22.12
N TYR A 29 3.63 5.50 21.36
CA TYR A 29 3.72 5.41 19.89
C TYR A 29 3.85 6.79 19.22
N ALA A 30 3.19 7.82 19.77
CA ALA A 30 3.28 9.18 19.27
C ALA A 30 4.68 9.78 19.51
N GLU A 31 5.29 9.50 20.66
CA GLU A 31 6.64 9.93 21.01
C GLU A 31 7.69 9.26 20.12
N MET A 32 7.60 7.95 19.87
CA MET A 32 8.49 7.26 18.93
C MET A 32 8.44 7.88 17.53
N ARG A 33 7.23 8.23 17.05
CA ARG A 33 7.03 8.91 15.76
C ARG A 33 7.53 10.35 15.74
N LYS A 34 7.61 11.01 16.89
CA LYS A 34 8.16 12.38 17.00
C LYS A 34 9.68 12.33 17.05
N LYS A 35 10.25 11.35 17.74
CA LYS A 35 11.69 11.10 17.80
C LYS A 35 12.27 10.75 16.44
N SER A 36 11.59 9.88 15.68
CA SER A 36 12.00 9.57 14.29
C SER A 36 11.96 10.79 13.35
N ARG A 37 11.11 11.79 13.63
CA ARG A 37 11.04 13.05 12.87
C ARG A 37 12.11 14.05 13.30
N PHE A 38 12.52 14.03 14.56
CA PHE A 38 13.58 14.89 15.08
C PHE A 38 14.96 14.42 14.61
N GLU A 39 15.21 13.10 14.61
CA GLU A 39 16.45 12.51 14.08
C GLU A 39 16.55 12.66 12.55
N GLY A 40 15.42 12.79 11.84
CA GLY A 40 15.40 13.13 10.41
C GLY A 40 15.52 14.63 10.10
N SER A 41 15.64 15.51 11.10
CA SER A 41 15.65 16.98 10.94
C SER A 41 17.00 17.63 11.28
N SER A 42 18.00 16.89 11.76
CA SER A 42 19.31 17.44 12.16
C SER A 42 20.43 17.13 11.15
N GLY A 43 20.12 17.19 9.85
CA GLY A 43 21.10 16.93 8.79
C GLY A 43 20.69 17.51 7.44
N SER A 44 20.65 18.84 7.33
CA SER A 44 20.59 19.52 6.03
C SER A 44 20.99 21.00 6.17
N GLU A 45 22.24 21.33 5.84
CA GLU A 45 22.63 22.60 5.22
C GLU A 45 23.71 22.31 4.16
N ASP A 46 23.25 22.33 2.91
CA ASP A 46 23.83 22.61 1.59
C ASP A 46 25.36 22.67 1.38
N GLU A 47 25.88 21.78 0.51
CA GLU A 47 26.88 22.11 -0.52
C GLU A 47 26.57 21.34 -1.82
N GLU A 48 27.08 21.87 -2.92
CA GLU A 48 26.57 21.87 -4.29
C GLU A 48 26.59 20.51 -5.04
N GLU A 49 25.81 20.42 -6.11
CA GLU A 49 25.63 19.24 -6.97
C GLU A 49 26.93 18.77 -7.65
N GLU A 50 27.31 17.51 -7.38
CA GLU A 50 27.87 16.62 -8.40
C GLU A 50 26.96 15.39 -8.50
N ASP A 51 26.29 15.23 -9.64
CA ASP A 51 25.53 14.04 -10.02
C ASP A 51 26.48 12.84 -10.14
N VAL A 52 26.72 12.15 -9.02
CA VAL A 52 27.27 10.80 -9.03
C VAL A 52 26.09 9.85 -8.92
N ASP A 53 25.85 9.08 -9.98
CA ASP A 53 24.88 7.97 -10.00
C ASP A 53 25.28 6.92 -8.94
N VAL A 54 24.91 7.17 -7.69
CA VAL A 54 24.92 6.16 -6.63
C VAL A 54 23.68 5.32 -6.89
N GLU A 55 23.88 4.27 -7.68
CA GLU A 55 22.99 3.11 -7.74
C GLU A 55 22.56 2.79 -6.31
N ASN A 56 21.32 3.16 -5.96
CA ASN A 56 20.66 2.74 -4.74
C ASN A 56 20.51 1.22 -4.82
N PHE A 57 21.57 0.51 -4.45
CA PHE A 57 21.60 -0.92 -4.33
C PHE A 57 20.69 -1.26 -3.16
N ASP A 58 19.44 -1.58 -3.50
CA ASP A 58 18.33 -1.95 -2.61
C ASP A 58 18.82 -2.53 -1.27
N ALA A 59 18.91 -1.70 -0.24
CA ALA A 59 19.21 -2.10 1.14
C ALA A 59 18.07 -2.93 1.78
N GLU A 60 17.06 -3.31 1.01
CA GLU A 60 15.94 -4.17 1.41
C GLU A 60 16.19 -5.68 1.15
N ASP A 61 17.29 -6.07 0.50
CA ASP A 61 17.61 -7.49 0.22
C ASP A 61 18.57 -8.12 1.25
N GLN A 62 19.02 -7.36 2.27
CA GLN A 62 19.88 -7.87 3.36
C GLN A 62 19.12 -8.44 4.56
N GLU A 63 17.78 -8.46 4.53
CA GLU A 63 16.97 -8.95 5.66
C GLU A 63 16.58 -10.44 5.55
N GLN A 64 17.20 -11.20 4.63
CA GLN A 64 17.02 -12.66 4.51
C GLN A 64 18.35 -13.40 4.35
N LEU A 65 19.32 -13.06 5.19
CA LEU A 65 20.37 -13.99 5.56
C LEU A 65 20.17 -14.32 7.05
N ASP A 66 19.91 -15.60 7.28
CA ASP A 66 20.02 -16.32 8.54
C ASP A 66 18.95 -16.11 9.61
N GLU A 67 17.84 -16.83 9.45
CA GLU A 67 16.93 -17.12 10.57
C GLU A 67 16.60 -18.63 10.68
N ASN A 68 17.58 -19.50 10.40
CA ASN A 68 17.49 -20.92 10.77
C ASN A 68 18.89 -21.54 10.90
N GLU A 69 19.65 -21.08 11.88
CA GLU A 69 20.59 -21.95 12.59
C GLU A 69 19.96 -22.29 13.94
N GLU A 70 18.89 -23.10 13.91
CA GLU A 70 18.70 -24.02 15.02
C GLU A 70 19.83 -25.06 14.89
N GLU A 71 20.89 -24.88 15.69
CA GLU A 71 21.83 -25.93 16.08
C GLU A 71 21.05 -26.99 16.89
N GLY A 72 20.13 -27.68 16.22
CA GLY A 72 19.44 -28.85 16.72
C GLY A 72 20.43 -30.00 16.68
N GLY A 73 20.84 -30.46 17.87
CA GLY A 73 21.83 -31.52 18.09
C GLY A 73 21.48 -32.87 17.44
N ASP A 74 21.72 -32.96 16.15
CA ASP A 74 21.91 -34.21 15.40
C ASP A 74 23.34 -34.17 14.83
N GLU A 75 24.07 -35.27 14.96
CA GLU A 75 25.51 -35.38 14.62
C GLU A 75 25.78 -35.26 13.10
N ARG A 76 24.74 -35.01 12.28
CA ARG A 76 24.80 -34.93 10.82
C ARG A 76 24.35 -33.56 10.33
N ARG A 77 25.13 -32.99 9.40
CA ARG A 77 24.80 -31.73 8.73
C ARG A 77 23.55 -31.89 7.86
N GLY A 78 22.54 -31.06 8.10
CA GLY A 78 21.34 -30.97 7.27
C GLY A 78 21.62 -30.34 5.89
N ILE A 79 20.71 -30.58 4.95
CA ILE A 79 20.75 -29.97 3.60
C ILE A 79 20.13 -28.57 3.61
N THR A 80 20.85 -27.56 3.12
CA THR A 80 20.36 -26.17 3.01
C THR A 80 19.26 -26.02 1.95
N TYR A 81 18.33 -25.09 2.15
CA TYR A 81 17.24 -24.79 1.20
C TYR A 81 17.73 -24.50 -0.23
N GLN A 82 18.87 -23.82 -0.37
CA GLN A 82 19.48 -23.51 -1.67
C GLN A 82 19.82 -24.79 -2.45
N ILE A 83 20.46 -25.76 -1.80
CA ILE A 83 20.82 -27.07 -2.37
C ILE A 83 19.56 -27.93 -2.58
N ALA A 84 18.61 -27.89 -1.65
CA ALA A 84 17.38 -28.68 -1.76
C ALA A 84 16.46 -28.24 -2.93
N LYS A 85 16.44 -26.94 -3.27
CA LYS A 85 15.58 -26.40 -4.34
C LYS A 85 16.28 -26.15 -5.66
N ASN A 86 17.61 -26.08 -5.71
CA ASN A 86 18.42 -25.90 -6.93
C ASN A 86 17.89 -24.80 -7.87
N LYS A 87 17.49 -23.66 -7.30
CA LYS A 87 16.83 -22.57 -8.06
C LYS A 87 17.79 -21.73 -8.92
N GLY A 88 19.10 -21.85 -8.73
CA GLY A 88 20.11 -21.12 -9.51
C GLY A 88 20.00 -19.59 -9.46
N LEU A 89 20.68 -18.90 -10.38
CA LEU A 89 20.70 -17.43 -10.47
C LEU A 89 19.44 -16.88 -11.18
N THR A 90 18.25 -17.07 -10.60
CA THR A 90 17.00 -16.54 -11.18
C THR A 90 16.76 -15.08 -10.83
N ALA A 91 16.32 -14.28 -11.82
CA ALA A 91 15.94 -12.89 -11.60
C ALA A 91 14.79 -12.70 -10.58
N LYS A 92 14.83 -11.57 -9.85
CA LYS A 92 13.79 -11.17 -8.89
C LYS A 92 12.45 -10.96 -9.62
N ARG A 93 11.41 -11.67 -9.17
CA ARG A 93 10.05 -11.56 -9.72
C ARG A 93 9.15 -10.85 -8.71
N LYS A 94 8.34 -9.89 -9.18
CA LYS A 94 7.36 -9.18 -8.32
C LYS A 94 6.39 -10.18 -7.66
N LYS A 95 5.94 -9.86 -6.45
CA LYS A 95 5.03 -10.70 -5.65
C LYS A 95 3.72 -11.04 -6.39
N GLU A 96 3.21 -10.13 -7.23
CA GLU A 96 2.00 -10.34 -8.04
C GLU A 96 2.13 -11.50 -9.05
N TYR A 97 3.32 -11.76 -9.59
CA TYR A 97 3.55 -12.84 -10.55
C TYR A 97 3.56 -14.22 -9.90
N ARG A 98 3.62 -14.30 -8.56
CA ARG A 98 3.53 -15.56 -7.82
C ARG A 98 2.12 -16.14 -7.86
N ASN A 99 1.09 -15.29 -7.94
CA ASN A 99 -0.30 -15.70 -7.95
C ASN A 99 -1.01 -15.24 -9.24
N PRO A 100 -1.40 -16.16 -10.15
CA PRO A 100 -2.00 -15.79 -11.42
C PRO A 100 -3.30 -14.99 -11.25
N ARG A 101 -4.08 -15.27 -10.19
CA ARG A 101 -5.32 -14.54 -9.88
C ARG A 101 -5.03 -13.07 -9.55
N VAL A 102 -4.02 -12.82 -8.71
CA VAL A 102 -3.64 -11.46 -8.29
C VAL A 102 -3.13 -10.66 -9.49
N ARG A 103 -2.28 -11.28 -10.32
CA ARG A 103 -1.81 -10.67 -11.57
C ARG A 103 -2.96 -10.22 -12.48
N HIS A 104 -3.94 -11.09 -12.72
CA HIS A 104 -5.08 -10.75 -13.58
C HIS A 104 -6.02 -9.71 -12.95
N LYS A 105 -6.21 -9.74 -11.63
CA LYS A 105 -6.95 -8.69 -10.90
C LYS A 105 -6.31 -7.32 -11.08
N MET A 106 -4.99 -7.23 -10.94
CA MET A 106 -4.24 -5.98 -11.09
C MET A 106 -4.20 -5.50 -12.53
N LYS A 107 -4.02 -6.41 -13.49
CA LYS A 107 -4.11 -6.11 -14.93
C LYS A 107 -5.47 -5.51 -15.30
N TYR A 108 -6.57 -6.10 -14.82
CA TYR A 108 -7.92 -5.58 -15.06
C TYR A 108 -8.13 -4.21 -14.41
N ARG A 109 -7.70 -4.03 -13.15
CA ARG A 109 -7.79 -2.74 -12.45
C ARG A 109 -7.06 -1.63 -13.22
N LYS A 110 -5.82 -1.90 -13.65
CA LYS A 110 -5.01 -0.95 -14.45
C LYS A 110 -5.72 -0.60 -15.76
N ALA A 111 -6.20 -1.60 -16.50
CA ALA A 111 -6.92 -1.40 -17.75
C ALA A 111 -8.20 -0.56 -17.56
N LYS A 112 -8.96 -0.80 -16.49
CA LYS A 112 -10.17 -0.03 -16.17
C LYS A 112 -9.85 1.45 -15.91
N ILE A 113 -8.77 1.74 -15.18
CA ILE A 113 -8.33 3.12 -14.92
C ILE A 113 -7.89 3.80 -16.22
N SER A 114 -7.05 3.13 -17.03
CA SER A 114 -6.61 3.67 -18.33
C SER A 114 -7.79 3.94 -19.27
N ARG A 115 -8.80 3.06 -19.27
CA ARG A 115 -10.02 3.25 -20.08
C ARG A 115 -10.81 4.49 -19.67
N LYS A 116 -11.00 4.70 -18.36
CA LYS A 116 -11.68 5.90 -17.81
C LYS A 116 -10.97 7.20 -18.18
N GLY A 117 -9.64 7.16 -18.35
CA GLY A 117 -8.86 8.30 -18.82
C GLY A 117 -9.09 8.63 -20.30
N GLN A 118 -9.21 7.60 -21.15
CA GLN A 118 -9.40 7.78 -22.60
C GLN A 118 -10.85 8.12 -22.98
N VAL A 119 -11.81 7.41 -22.38
CA VAL A 119 -13.24 7.52 -22.69
C VAL A 119 -14.01 7.69 -21.39
N ARG A 120 -14.90 8.69 -21.35
CA ARG A 120 -15.76 8.92 -20.19
C ARG A 120 -16.86 7.86 -20.16
N GLU A 121 -17.01 7.19 -19.02
CA GLU A 121 -18.13 6.28 -18.78
C GLU A 121 -19.45 7.07 -18.68
N VAL A 122 -20.55 6.43 -19.08
CA VAL A 122 -21.89 6.98 -18.93
C VAL A 122 -22.23 7.09 -17.44
N ARG A 123 -22.69 8.27 -17.00
CA ARG A 123 -23.12 8.53 -15.63
C ARG A 123 -24.64 8.61 -15.58
N THR A 124 -25.24 8.00 -14.56
CA THR A 124 -26.66 8.15 -14.25
C THR A 124 -26.85 9.24 -13.21
N GLU A 125 -27.82 10.13 -13.43
CA GLU A 125 -28.16 11.20 -12.49
C GLU A 125 -28.96 10.62 -11.32
N LEU A 126 -28.34 10.55 -10.14
CA LEU A 126 -29.05 10.16 -8.91
C LEU A 126 -29.72 11.36 -8.21
N GLN A 127 -29.25 12.57 -8.49
CA GLN A 127 -29.67 13.82 -7.88
C GLN A 127 -29.87 14.88 -8.96
N LYS A 128 -30.60 15.95 -8.64
CA LYS A 128 -30.81 17.09 -9.55
C LYS A 128 -29.48 17.73 -9.95
N TYR A 129 -29.46 18.34 -11.14
CA TYR A 129 -28.29 19.00 -11.69
C TYR A 129 -27.73 20.08 -10.75
N GLY A 130 -26.49 19.89 -10.30
CA GLY A 130 -25.75 20.82 -9.41
C GLY A 130 -24.62 21.59 -10.11
N GLY A 131 -24.52 21.48 -11.44
CA GLY A 131 -23.40 22.01 -12.22
C GLY A 131 -22.33 20.96 -12.59
N GLU A 132 -21.37 21.38 -13.41
CA GLU A 132 -20.27 20.54 -13.91
C GLU A 132 -19.12 20.46 -12.89
N LEU A 133 -18.96 19.32 -12.20
CA LEU A 133 -17.93 19.11 -11.17
C LEU A 133 -16.49 19.38 -11.64
N SER A 134 -16.19 19.09 -12.91
CA SER A 134 -14.85 19.27 -13.48
C SER A 134 -14.68 20.59 -14.25
N GLY A 135 -15.74 21.40 -14.33
CA GLY A 135 -15.77 22.64 -15.10
C GLY A 135 -15.98 22.46 -16.60
N ILE A 136 -16.37 23.56 -17.26
CA ILE A 136 -16.62 23.65 -18.71
C ILE A 136 -15.42 24.33 -19.38
N ARG A 137 -14.84 23.70 -20.41
CA ARG A 137 -13.75 24.30 -21.21
C ARG A 137 -14.29 24.77 -22.56
N ALA A 138 -14.52 26.07 -22.70
CA ALA A 138 -15.18 26.67 -23.85
C ALA A 138 -14.49 26.42 -25.20
N GLY A 139 -13.15 26.36 -25.23
CA GLY A 139 -12.37 26.19 -26.46
C GLY A 139 -12.22 24.77 -26.99
N VAL A 140 -12.82 23.75 -26.35
CA VAL A 140 -12.63 22.34 -26.76
C VAL A 140 -13.89 21.78 -27.39
N THR A 141 -13.80 21.43 -28.67
CA THR A 141 -14.81 20.64 -29.38
C THR A 141 -14.42 19.16 -29.36
N ARG A 142 -15.38 18.27 -29.04
CA ARG A 142 -15.16 16.80 -28.98
C ARG A 142 -16.06 16.01 -29.94
N SER A 143 -16.69 16.68 -30.91
CA SER A 143 -17.56 16.06 -31.91
C SER A 143 -16.76 15.38 -33.03
N ILE A 144 -17.35 14.35 -33.64
CA ILE A 144 -16.79 13.69 -34.83
C ILE A 144 -17.31 14.43 -36.07
N LYS A 145 -16.42 14.95 -36.91
CA LYS A 145 -16.79 15.61 -38.18
C LYS A 145 -17.11 14.54 -39.22
N MET A 146 -18.33 14.58 -39.77
CA MET A 146 -18.69 13.75 -40.92
C MET A 146 -18.05 14.31 -42.20
N LYS A 147 -17.60 13.43 -43.08
CA LYS A 147 -17.03 13.77 -44.40
C LYS A 147 -18.10 13.71 -45.47
#